data_AF-A0A2W4JL99-F1
#
_entry.id   AF-A0A2W4JL99-F1
#
_cell.length_a   1.000
_cell.length_b   1.000
_cell.length_c   1.000
_cell.angle_alpha   90.00
_cell.angle_beta   90.00
_cell.angle_gamma   90.00
#
_symmetry.space_group_name_H-M   'P 1'
#
loop_
_entity.id
_entity.type
_entity.pdbx_description
1 polymer ?
#
loop_
_entity_poly.entity_id
_entity_poly.type
_entity_poly.pdbx_seq_one_letter_code
_entity_poly.pdbx_strand_id
1 'polypeptide(L)'
;YRPFDKAKAIWSYFIESGEFTYDVQTDDATGSDALTHFLLVGKRGFCAQFASAMAVMVRSEGIPARVAVGFTPGTKQGSYRSITTRDAHAWVEVYLGKEFGWVVFDPTPLAGGRGITPEYLQQQTSSSSSNVDPTTEPSPEPSAAPTSAPLPEDEQPDQPDTVQDQQVGLATAPGWARWSTVVVVLLAAAATGLGVMVARRTSQLRKEITRRELDEADQRLSAVGRWLPLAAAGGWLVSLGLLGWIVSWWLALLLMLVAGVASAPLVWRTVSRNRRLHELTVNRAQAPHAAWRELLDECADRGYPVGRAETVRETARKLADRFNLDTEGRAHLRVVVSTLERSWYGPQPEVDAEFVAAFEGLREAIHRNAPLALKDRIMPGSVVKR
;
A
#
# COMPACT_ATOMS: atom_id res chain seq x y z
N TYR A 1 4.16 -32.11 6.32
CA TYR A 1 5.32 -31.58 5.58
C TYR A 1 5.32 -30.07 5.65
N ARG A 2 6.47 -29.49 5.97
CA ARG A 2 6.73 -28.04 5.92
C ARG A 2 6.81 -27.59 4.44
N PRO A 3 6.64 -26.30 4.12
CA PRO A 3 6.72 -25.81 2.74
C PRO A 3 8.04 -26.15 2.03
N PHE A 4 9.16 -26.09 2.76
CA PHE A 4 10.48 -26.49 2.26
C PHE A 4 10.51 -27.98 1.87
N ASP A 5 10.03 -28.88 2.72
CA ASP A 5 10.03 -30.33 2.46
C ASP A 5 9.25 -30.67 1.16
N LYS A 6 8.09 -30.03 0.96
CA LYS A 6 7.29 -30.18 -0.26
C LYS A 6 8.04 -29.66 -1.49
N ALA A 7 8.59 -28.44 -1.42
CA ALA A 7 9.34 -27.84 -2.52
C ALA A 7 10.60 -28.64 -2.88
N LYS A 8 11.28 -29.20 -1.88
CA LYS A 8 12.43 -30.11 -2.06
C LYS A 8 12.01 -31.43 -2.71
N ALA A 9 10.92 -32.05 -2.27
CA ALA A 9 10.42 -33.29 -2.90
C ALA A 9 10.05 -33.09 -4.38
N ILE A 10 9.42 -31.96 -4.72
CA ILE A 10 9.12 -31.58 -6.11
C ILE A 10 10.41 -31.30 -6.90
N TRP A 11 11.42 -30.67 -6.29
CA TRP A 11 12.73 -30.47 -6.92
C TRP A 11 13.46 -31.79 -7.20
N SER A 12 13.53 -32.67 -6.20
CA SER A 12 14.10 -34.02 -6.32
C SER A 12 13.40 -34.86 -7.41
N TYR A 13 12.11 -34.66 -7.65
CA TYR A 13 11.40 -35.33 -8.75
C TYR A 13 11.97 -34.98 -10.14
N PHE A 14 12.47 -33.76 -10.37
CA PHE A 14 13.13 -33.39 -11.64
C PHE A 14 14.60 -33.84 -11.72
N ILE A 15 15.30 -33.91 -10.58
CA ILE A 15 16.76 -34.09 -10.53
C ILE A 15 17.18 -35.55 -10.25
N GLU A 16 16.48 -36.25 -9.37
CA GLU A 16 16.88 -37.56 -8.84
C GLU A 16 16.15 -38.74 -9.50
N SER A 17 15.02 -38.49 -10.18
CA SER A 17 14.23 -39.54 -10.84
C SER A 17 14.92 -40.17 -12.06
N GLY A 18 15.87 -39.46 -12.69
CA GLY A 18 16.51 -39.87 -13.94
C GLY A 18 15.59 -39.85 -15.17
N GLU A 19 14.31 -39.50 -15.02
CA GLU A 19 13.34 -39.49 -16.12
C GLU A 19 13.44 -38.26 -17.03
N PHE A 20 14.00 -37.16 -16.52
CA PHE A 20 13.99 -35.86 -17.18
C PHE A 20 15.30 -35.56 -17.92
N THR A 21 15.18 -35.11 -19.17
CA THR A 21 16.29 -34.73 -20.04
C THR A 21 16.29 -33.23 -20.32
N TYR A 22 17.44 -32.56 -20.17
CA TYR A 22 17.60 -31.20 -20.66
C TYR A 22 17.88 -31.19 -22.16
N ASP A 23 17.02 -30.52 -22.94
CA ASP A 23 17.23 -30.28 -24.37
C ASP A 23 16.62 -28.93 -24.78
N VAL A 24 17.24 -28.25 -25.74
CA VAL A 24 16.71 -27.03 -26.36
C VAL A 24 15.94 -27.33 -27.66
N GLN A 25 15.99 -28.56 -28.14
CA GLN A 25 15.11 -29.09 -29.18
C GLN A 25 13.95 -29.85 -28.52
N THR A 26 12.74 -29.31 -28.64
CA THR A 26 11.51 -29.88 -28.09
C THR A 26 10.43 -29.90 -29.16
N ASP A 27 9.41 -30.74 -28.97
CA ASP A 27 8.23 -30.77 -29.83
C ASP A 27 7.53 -29.39 -29.86
N ASP A 28 6.87 -29.04 -30.97
CA ASP A 28 6.20 -27.75 -31.20
C ASP A 28 4.92 -27.51 -30.35
N ALA A 29 4.78 -28.19 -29.21
CA ALA A 29 3.68 -28.01 -28.29
C ALA A 29 3.71 -26.60 -27.68
N THR A 30 2.54 -25.93 -27.62
CA THR A 30 2.41 -24.57 -27.07
C THR A 30 1.36 -24.52 -25.94
N GLY A 31 1.35 -23.41 -25.19
CA GLY A 31 0.33 -23.15 -24.15
C GLY A 31 0.39 -24.09 -22.94
N SER A 32 -0.78 -24.41 -22.38
CA SER A 32 -0.96 -25.37 -21.28
C SER A 32 -0.44 -26.75 -21.62
N ASP A 33 -0.68 -27.17 -22.85
CA ASP A 33 -0.56 -28.55 -23.29
C ASP A 33 0.92 -28.92 -23.44
N ALA A 34 1.77 -27.94 -23.78
CA ALA A 34 3.22 -28.05 -23.71
C ALA A 34 3.74 -28.44 -22.33
N LEU A 35 3.20 -27.83 -21.27
CA LEU A 35 3.65 -28.07 -19.89
C LEU A 35 3.19 -29.44 -19.40
N THR A 36 1.97 -29.83 -19.73
CA THR A 36 1.41 -31.16 -19.46
C THR A 36 2.17 -32.25 -20.22
N HIS A 37 2.47 -32.02 -21.51
CA HIS A 37 3.25 -32.95 -22.33
C HIS A 37 4.68 -33.12 -21.80
N PHE A 38 5.35 -32.02 -21.45
CA PHE A 38 6.67 -32.04 -20.81
C PHE A 38 6.65 -32.85 -19.51
N LEU A 39 5.71 -32.58 -18.60
CA LEU A 39 5.63 -33.24 -17.29
C LEU A 39 5.30 -34.74 -17.37
N LEU A 40 4.30 -35.10 -18.17
CA LEU A 40 3.66 -36.42 -18.09
C LEU A 40 4.10 -37.39 -19.20
N VAL A 41 4.62 -36.89 -20.33
CA VAL A 41 4.86 -37.71 -21.53
C VAL A 41 6.30 -37.59 -22.04
N GLY A 42 6.69 -36.41 -22.53
CA GLY A 42 7.95 -36.22 -23.24
C GLY A 42 9.18 -36.14 -22.34
N LYS A 43 9.05 -35.57 -21.12
CA LYS A 43 10.09 -35.38 -20.09
C LYS A 43 11.42 -34.76 -20.57
N ARG A 44 11.42 -34.18 -21.78
CA ARG A 44 12.55 -33.51 -22.43
C ARG A 44 12.21 -32.03 -22.60
N GLY A 45 13.08 -31.15 -22.13
CA GLY A 45 12.79 -29.71 -22.17
C GLY A 45 13.93 -28.80 -21.79
N PHE A 46 13.70 -27.50 -21.94
CA PHE A 46 14.66 -26.44 -21.57
C PHE A 46 14.26 -25.76 -20.26
N CYS A 47 15.17 -24.95 -19.71
CA CYS A 47 15.09 -24.40 -18.34
C CYS A 47 13.77 -23.68 -18.03
N ALA A 48 13.17 -22.97 -19.00
CA ALA A 48 11.89 -22.31 -18.79
C ALA A 48 10.71 -23.28 -18.61
N GLN A 49 10.73 -24.45 -19.27
CA GLN A 49 9.72 -25.51 -19.08
C GLN A 49 9.90 -26.16 -17.70
N PHE A 50 11.13 -26.56 -17.35
CA PHE A 50 11.48 -27.08 -16.02
C PHE A 50 11.06 -26.13 -14.88
N ALA A 51 11.45 -24.85 -14.97
CA ALA A 51 11.10 -23.85 -13.97
C ALA A 51 9.59 -23.57 -13.91
N SER A 52 8.91 -23.51 -15.06
CA SER A 52 7.44 -23.32 -15.08
C SER A 52 6.70 -24.51 -14.48
N ALA A 53 7.16 -25.74 -14.77
CA ALA A 53 6.56 -26.98 -14.28
C ALA A 53 6.67 -27.07 -12.76
N MET A 54 7.89 -26.90 -12.21
CA MET A 54 8.10 -26.85 -10.77
C MET A 54 7.31 -25.70 -10.12
N ALA A 55 7.29 -24.50 -10.70
CA ALA A 55 6.54 -23.38 -10.13
C ALA A 55 5.02 -23.63 -10.08
N VAL A 56 4.46 -24.36 -11.05
CA VAL A 56 3.05 -24.79 -11.02
C VAL A 56 2.83 -25.86 -9.95
N MET A 57 3.67 -26.89 -9.87
CA MET A 57 3.55 -27.96 -8.87
C MET A 57 3.68 -27.46 -7.42
N VAL A 58 4.59 -26.50 -7.17
CA VAL A 58 4.74 -25.88 -5.84
C VAL A 58 3.53 -25.00 -5.49
N ARG A 59 2.91 -24.33 -6.49
CA ARG A 59 1.67 -23.56 -6.29
C ARG A 59 0.45 -24.44 -6.01
N SER A 60 0.31 -25.61 -6.66
CA SER A 60 -0.80 -26.54 -6.36
C SER A 60 -0.74 -27.05 -4.92
N GLU A 61 0.44 -27.12 -4.31
CA GLU A 61 0.65 -27.43 -2.90
C GLU A 61 0.36 -26.27 -1.92
N GLY A 62 -0.15 -25.15 -2.44
CA GLY A 62 -0.49 -23.93 -1.68
C GLY A 62 0.68 -23.00 -1.38
N ILE A 63 1.88 -23.28 -1.90
CA ILE A 63 3.10 -22.53 -1.58
C ILE A 63 3.33 -21.44 -2.63
N PRO A 64 3.58 -20.17 -2.26
CA PRO A 64 3.89 -19.14 -3.24
C PRO A 64 5.22 -19.42 -3.94
N ALA A 65 5.20 -19.51 -5.27
CA ALA A 65 6.38 -19.79 -6.10
C ALA A 65 6.34 -19.00 -7.40
N ARG A 66 7.49 -18.70 -8.00
CA ARG A 66 7.58 -17.93 -9.26
C ARG A 66 8.80 -18.33 -10.08
N VAL A 67 8.68 -18.22 -11.39
CA VAL A 67 9.84 -18.31 -12.29
C VAL A 67 10.61 -17.00 -12.23
N ALA A 68 11.92 -17.08 -12.06
CA ALA A 68 12.87 -15.99 -12.25
C ALA A 68 13.75 -16.31 -13.46
N VAL A 69 14.15 -15.27 -14.19
CA VAL A 69 14.97 -15.38 -15.41
C VAL A 69 16.14 -14.41 -15.31
N GLY A 70 17.31 -14.85 -15.74
CA GLY A 70 18.54 -14.08 -15.70
C GLY A 70 19.69 -14.85 -16.33
N PHE A 71 20.85 -14.84 -15.68
CA PHE A 71 22.03 -15.58 -16.12
C PHE A 71 22.58 -16.44 -14.99
N THR A 72 23.16 -17.59 -15.33
CA THR A 72 23.98 -18.37 -14.40
C THR A 72 25.30 -17.62 -14.11
N PRO A 73 26.11 -18.04 -13.12
CA PRO A 73 27.39 -17.40 -12.82
C PRO A 73 28.43 -17.43 -13.96
N GLY A 74 28.17 -18.14 -15.07
CA GLY A 74 29.08 -18.29 -16.20
C GLY A 74 30.42 -18.92 -15.85
N THR A 75 31.42 -18.74 -16.73
CA THR A 75 32.73 -19.37 -16.61
C THR A 75 33.77 -18.40 -16.02
N LYS A 76 34.50 -18.81 -14.98
CA LYS A 76 35.60 -18.02 -14.41
C LYS A 76 36.83 -18.05 -15.33
N GLN A 77 37.38 -16.89 -15.65
CA GLN A 77 38.58 -16.71 -16.46
C GLN A 77 39.58 -15.86 -15.65
N GLY A 78 40.49 -16.53 -14.94
CA GLY A 78 41.47 -15.86 -14.06
C GLY A 78 40.81 -15.02 -12.98
N SER A 79 40.96 -13.69 -13.07
CA SER A 79 40.41 -12.70 -12.14
C SER A 79 38.94 -12.32 -12.39
N TYR A 80 38.37 -12.63 -13.56
CA TYR A 80 37.00 -12.26 -13.94
C TYR A 80 36.11 -13.48 -14.22
N ARG A 81 34.82 -13.23 -14.47
CA ARG A 81 33.86 -14.22 -14.99
C ARG A 81 33.35 -13.73 -16.35
N SER A 82 33.26 -14.64 -17.31
CA SER A 82 32.58 -14.43 -18.58
C SER A 82 31.17 -14.99 -18.48
N ILE A 83 30.18 -14.14 -18.76
CA ILE A 83 28.75 -14.44 -18.77
C ILE A 83 28.23 -14.00 -20.14
N THR A 84 27.54 -14.89 -20.84
CA THR A 84 27.14 -14.75 -22.24
C THR A 84 25.66 -15.06 -22.43
N THR A 85 25.13 -14.87 -23.64
CA THR A 85 23.76 -15.32 -23.99
C THR A 85 23.54 -16.83 -23.87
N ARG A 86 24.61 -17.66 -23.84
CA ARG A 86 24.52 -19.10 -23.57
C ARG A 86 24.34 -19.44 -22.09
N ASP A 87 24.58 -18.47 -21.22
CA ASP A 87 24.43 -18.58 -19.76
C ASP A 87 23.05 -18.06 -19.30
N ALA A 88 22.19 -17.63 -20.23
CA ALA A 88 20.82 -17.21 -19.94
C ALA A 88 19.99 -18.39 -19.42
N HIS A 89 19.29 -18.19 -18.30
CA HIS A 89 18.70 -19.29 -17.54
C HIS A 89 17.42 -18.89 -16.79
N ALA A 90 16.61 -19.89 -16.47
CA ALA A 90 15.36 -19.74 -15.71
C ALA A 90 15.33 -20.75 -14.54
N TRP A 91 14.94 -20.27 -13.37
CA TRP A 91 14.85 -21.06 -12.13
C TRP A 91 13.59 -20.69 -11.34
N VAL A 92 13.31 -21.39 -10.24
CA VAL A 92 12.18 -21.08 -9.35
C VAL A 92 12.67 -20.35 -8.11
N GLU A 93 11.95 -19.30 -7.72
CA GLU A 93 12.01 -18.72 -6.38
C GLU A 93 10.74 -19.15 -5.61
N VAL A 94 10.90 -19.79 -4.45
CA VAL A 94 9.82 -20.28 -3.58
C VAL A 94 9.79 -19.47 -2.29
N TYR A 95 8.61 -19.04 -1.84
CA TYR A 95 8.47 -18.25 -0.61
C TYR A 95 8.36 -19.15 0.62
N LEU A 96 9.33 -19.03 1.54
CA LEU A 96 9.47 -19.89 2.72
C LEU A 96 9.31 -19.10 4.04
N GLY A 97 8.30 -18.23 4.10
CA GLY A 97 7.98 -17.43 5.29
C GLY A 97 8.80 -16.15 5.42
N LYS A 98 8.54 -15.37 6.48
CA LYS A 98 9.16 -14.04 6.68
C LYS A 98 10.66 -14.10 6.95
N GLU A 99 11.11 -15.17 7.61
CA GLU A 99 12.51 -15.40 8.00
C GLU A 99 13.44 -15.65 6.80
N PHE A 100 13.02 -16.54 5.88
CA PHE A 100 13.83 -16.96 4.73
C PHE A 100 13.49 -16.21 3.44
N GLY A 101 12.29 -15.64 3.35
CA GLY A 101 11.84 -14.89 2.17
C GLY A 101 11.70 -15.77 0.93
N TRP A 102 12.29 -15.32 -0.18
CA TRP A 102 12.25 -16.02 -1.47
C TRP A 102 13.56 -16.81 -1.68
N VAL A 103 13.42 -18.13 -1.82
CA VAL A 103 14.52 -19.11 -1.79
C VAL A 103 14.60 -19.83 -3.14
N VAL A 104 15.81 -20.01 -3.67
CA VAL A 104 16.05 -20.51 -5.03
C VAL A 104 16.02 -22.04 -5.10
N PHE A 105 15.33 -22.57 -6.12
CA PHE A 105 15.37 -23.96 -6.54
C PHE A 105 15.56 -23.99 -8.07
N ASP A 106 16.58 -24.69 -8.54
CA ASP A 106 16.81 -24.92 -9.97
C ASP A 106 16.44 -26.38 -10.31
N PRO A 107 15.23 -26.64 -10.86
CA PRO A 107 14.80 -27.98 -11.26
C PRO A 107 15.51 -28.49 -12.52
N THR A 108 16.42 -27.71 -13.12
CA THR A 108 17.05 -28.06 -14.39
C THR A 108 18.29 -28.95 -14.16
N PRO A 109 18.38 -30.16 -14.76
CA PRO A 109 19.53 -31.06 -14.60
C PRO A 109 20.76 -30.60 -15.41
N LEU A 110 21.31 -29.43 -15.06
CA LEU A 110 22.40 -28.76 -15.78
C LEU A 110 23.78 -29.34 -15.44
N ALA A 111 24.22 -30.31 -16.24
CA ALA A 111 25.58 -30.83 -16.20
C ALA A 111 26.67 -29.76 -16.41
N GLY A 112 27.83 -29.97 -15.78
CA GLY A 112 29.04 -29.17 -15.96
C GLY A 112 29.14 -27.92 -15.07
N GLY A 113 28.49 -27.90 -13.90
CA GLY A 113 28.58 -26.78 -12.94
C GLY A 113 27.86 -25.50 -13.39
N ARG A 114 26.92 -25.62 -14.32
CA ARG A 114 26.12 -24.50 -14.85
C ARG A 114 24.80 -24.29 -14.10
N GLY A 115 24.30 -25.31 -13.40
CA GLY A 115 23.08 -25.21 -12.58
C GLY A 115 23.26 -24.32 -11.36
N ILE A 116 22.16 -23.68 -10.93
CA ILE A 116 22.12 -22.86 -9.72
C ILE A 116 21.63 -23.72 -8.56
N THR A 117 22.48 -24.62 -8.05
CA THR A 117 22.19 -25.48 -6.89
C THR A 117 22.71 -24.81 -5.60
N PRO A 118 21.86 -24.18 -4.77
CA PRO A 118 22.35 -23.43 -3.61
C PRO A 118 22.77 -24.36 -2.46
N GLU A 119 23.64 -23.86 -1.58
CA GLU A 119 24.37 -24.70 -0.61
C GLU A 119 23.45 -25.45 0.37
N TYR A 120 22.28 -24.90 0.73
CA TYR A 120 21.31 -25.57 1.60
C TYR A 120 20.67 -26.84 0.98
N LEU A 121 20.66 -26.98 -0.34
CA LEU A 121 20.26 -28.24 -1.00
C LEU A 121 21.38 -29.29 -0.90
N GLN A 122 22.64 -28.86 -0.82
CA GLN A 122 23.82 -29.73 -0.76
C GLN A 122 24.13 -30.21 0.68
N GLN A 123 24.01 -29.33 1.68
CA GLN A 123 24.32 -29.64 3.08
C GLN A 123 23.34 -30.64 3.71
N GLN A 124 22.09 -30.73 3.21
CA GLN A 124 21.08 -31.62 3.77
C GLN A 124 21.22 -33.09 3.38
N THR A 125 21.88 -33.41 2.26
CA THR A 125 22.25 -34.81 1.95
C THR A 125 23.29 -35.37 2.93
N SER A 126 23.94 -34.52 3.73
CA SER A 126 24.97 -34.92 4.71
C SER A 126 24.52 -34.84 6.17
N SER A 127 23.32 -34.32 6.46
CA SER A 127 22.89 -33.99 7.84
C SER A 127 21.62 -34.73 8.32
N SER A 128 21.18 -35.77 7.62
CA SER A 128 20.09 -36.68 8.04
C SER A 128 20.40 -37.56 9.27
N SER A 129 21.43 -37.20 10.06
CA SER A 129 21.91 -37.97 11.22
C SER A 129 22.33 -37.07 12.40
N SER A 130 21.36 -36.39 13.01
CA SER A 130 21.41 -35.96 14.43
C SER A 130 20.03 -35.49 14.91
N ASN A 131 19.43 -36.23 15.87
CA ASN A 131 18.31 -35.72 16.66
C ASN A 131 18.82 -34.70 17.69
N VAL A 132 18.11 -33.59 17.87
CA VAL A 132 18.13 -32.80 19.11
C VAL A 132 16.69 -32.39 19.44
N ASP A 133 16.30 -32.67 20.67
CA ASP A 133 14.97 -32.43 21.24
C ASP A 133 15.05 -31.26 22.25
N PRO A 134 14.00 -30.43 22.40
CA PRO A 134 13.84 -29.61 23.60
C PRO A 134 12.46 -29.75 24.25
N THR A 135 12.46 -29.86 25.59
CA THR A 135 11.29 -30.18 26.42
C THR A 135 11.02 -29.08 27.48
N THR A 136 9.74 -28.82 27.74
CA THR A 136 9.14 -28.16 28.95
C THR A 136 9.30 -26.64 29.22
N GLU A 137 8.23 -25.89 28.90
CA GLU A 137 7.26 -25.27 29.87
C GLU A 137 7.69 -24.10 30.85
N PRO A 138 6.81 -23.51 31.72
CA PRO A 138 6.10 -22.24 31.46
C PRO A 138 6.35 -21.10 32.50
N SER A 139 5.55 -20.02 32.45
CA SER A 139 5.49 -18.94 33.47
C SER A 139 4.10 -18.26 33.58
N PRO A 140 3.65 -17.73 34.75
CA PRO A 140 2.25 -17.30 34.99
C PRO A 140 1.99 -15.80 35.32
N GLU A 141 0.70 -15.44 35.40
CA GLU A 141 0.08 -14.21 35.99
C GLU A 141 -0.45 -14.50 37.44
N PRO A 142 -1.16 -13.61 38.20
CA PRO A 142 -1.64 -12.22 38.00
C PRO A 142 -1.35 -11.26 39.21
N SER A 143 -2.03 -10.07 39.33
CA SER A 143 -2.89 -9.69 40.50
C SER A 143 -3.17 -8.16 40.74
N ALA A 144 -4.43 -7.85 41.14
CA ALA A 144 -4.94 -6.78 42.04
C ALA A 144 -5.05 -5.27 41.65
N ALA A 145 -5.96 -4.57 42.37
CA ALA A 145 -6.36 -3.14 42.32
C ALA A 145 -6.20 -2.49 43.75
N PRO A 146 -6.96 -1.49 44.32
CA PRO A 146 -8.30 -0.91 43.98
C PRO A 146 -8.58 0.61 44.31
N THR A 147 -9.87 1.01 44.23
CA THR A 147 -10.61 2.00 45.10
C THR A 147 -10.39 3.53 45.01
N SER A 148 -11.43 4.29 44.60
CA SER A 148 -12.12 5.38 45.39
C SER A 148 -13.21 6.13 44.59
N ALA A 149 -14.20 6.71 45.28
CA ALA A 149 -15.23 7.66 44.78
C ALA A 149 -15.40 8.82 45.81
N PRO A 150 -16.11 9.95 45.53
CA PRO A 150 -17.58 10.00 45.75
C PRO A 150 -18.40 10.99 44.85
N LEU A 151 -19.68 11.18 45.20
CA LEU A 151 -20.73 12.07 44.62
C LEU A 151 -20.65 13.54 45.16
N PRO A 152 -21.43 14.56 44.68
CA PRO A 152 -22.92 14.70 44.62
C PRO A 152 -23.48 14.92 43.17
N GLU A 153 -24.78 14.83 42.81
CA GLU A 153 -26.04 15.52 43.25
C GLU A 153 -26.06 17.04 42.91
N ASP A 154 -27.14 17.67 42.36
CA ASP A 154 -28.56 17.26 42.19
C ASP A 154 -29.31 18.02 41.04
N GLU A 155 -30.65 17.82 40.95
CA GLU A 155 -31.74 18.61 40.29
C GLU A 155 -32.03 18.58 38.76
N GLN A 156 -32.90 17.63 38.39
CA GLN A 156 -34.21 17.68 37.66
C GLN A 156 -34.56 18.76 36.56
N PRO A 157 -35.32 18.41 35.48
CA PRO A 157 -35.74 19.31 34.38
C PRO A 157 -37.24 19.70 34.38
N ASP A 158 -37.69 20.57 33.44
CA ASP A 158 -39.01 20.44 32.76
C ASP A 158 -39.23 21.31 31.49
N GLN A 159 -40.31 21.01 30.75
CA GLN A 159 -40.91 21.70 29.58
C GLN A 159 -42.46 21.50 29.64
N PRO A 160 -43.35 22.12 28.80
CA PRO A 160 -43.16 22.87 27.54
C PRO A 160 -43.66 24.35 27.68
N ASP A 161 -44.52 25.05 26.91
CA ASP A 161 -45.33 24.80 25.69
C ASP A 161 -45.69 26.12 24.90
N THR A 162 -46.94 26.29 24.44
CA THR A 162 -47.44 27.28 23.45
C THR A 162 -48.36 28.36 24.10
N VAL A 163 -48.82 29.44 23.45
CA VAL A 163 -49.87 29.52 22.40
C VAL A 163 -49.97 30.94 21.78
N GLN A 164 -49.91 31.03 20.42
CA GLN A 164 -50.55 32.00 19.48
C GLN A 164 -50.42 33.54 19.74
N ASP A 165 -50.75 34.49 18.83
CA ASP A 165 -51.31 34.46 17.46
C ASP A 165 -50.85 35.68 16.59
N GLN A 166 -51.32 35.72 15.34
CA GLN A 166 -51.63 36.88 14.47
C GLN A 166 -50.59 37.51 13.52
N GLN A 167 -50.84 37.18 12.24
CA GLN A 167 -51.15 38.09 11.12
C GLN A 167 -50.08 38.47 10.10
N VAL A 168 -50.58 38.58 8.86
CA VAL A 168 -49.84 38.76 7.61
C VAL A 168 -49.84 40.24 7.22
N GLY A 169 -48.66 40.79 6.92
CA GLY A 169 -48.51 42.06 6.22
C GLY A 169 -47.50 41.93 5.08
N LEU A 170 -47.94 42.14 3.84
CA LEU A 170 -47.01 42.24 2.70
C LEU A 170 -46.29 43.59 2.74
N ALA A 171 -45.13 43.64 3.39
CA ALA A 171 -44.25 44.80 3.41
C ALA A 171 -43.18 44.70 2.30
N THR A 172 -43.04 45.76 1.50
CA THR A 172 -42.02 45.88 0.45
C THR A 172 -40.61 45.90 1.04
N ALA A 173 -39.67 45.20 0.40
CA ALA A 173 -38.29 45.02 0.89
C ALA A 173 -37.54 46.35 1.13
N PRO A 174 -37.11 46.68 2.37
CA PRO A 174 -36.36 47.90 2.65
C PRO A 174 -34.85 47.76 2.38
N GLY A 175 -34.15 48.88 2.22
CA GLY A 175 -32.73 48.96 1.80
C GLY A 175 -31.67 48.39 2.77
N TRP A 176 -32.05 47.75 3.88
CA TRP A 176 -31.11 47.12 4.82
C TRP A 176 -30.41 45.87 4.24
N ALA A 177 -30.89 45.31 3.13
CA ALA A 177 -30.29 44.17 2.43
C ALA A 177 -28.82 44.39 1.97
N ARG A 178 -28.33 45.64 2.00
CA ARG A 178 -26.91 45.99 1.75
C ARG A 178 -26.03 45.97 3.01
N TRP A 179 -26.63 45.89 4.19
CA TRP A 179 -25.95 45.82 5.49
C TRP A 179 -25.87 44.39 6.02
N SER A 180 -26.86 43.54 5.74
CA SER A 180 -26.83 42.12 6.09
C SER A 180 -25.64 41.38 5.49
N THR A 181 -25.23 41.72 4.26
CA THR A 181 -24.01 41.18 3.63
C THR A 181 -22.74 41.60 4.36
N VAL A 182 -22.65 42.84 4.84
CA VAL A 182 -21.52 43.33 5.66
C VAL A 182 -21.45 42.57 6.99
N VAL A 183 -22.60 42.36 7.66
CA VAL A 183 -22.67 41.56 8.89
C VAL A 183 -22.24 40.11 8.65
N VAL A 184 -22.69 39.46 7.58
CA VAL A 184 -22.28 38.08 7.24
C VAL A 184 -20.78 37.99 6.92
N VAL A 185 -20.21 38.96 6.19
CA VAL A 185 -18.77 39.00 5.91
C VAL A 185 -17.96 39.24 7.19
N LEU A 186 -18.41 40.11 8.10
CA LEU A 186 -17.77 40.33 9.39
C LEU A 186 -17.84 39.08 10.30
N LEU A 187 -18.98 38.38 10.32
CA LEU A 187 -19.12 37.12 11.06
C LEU A 187 -18.24 36.00 10.47
N ALA A 188 -18.13 35.90 9.14
CA ALA A 188 -17.22 34.95 8.49
C ALA A 188 -15.74 35.30 8.76
N ALA A 189 -15.37 36.57 8.72
CA ALA A 189 -14.04 37.05 9.08
C ALA A 189 -13.71 36.76 10.55
N ALA A 190 -14.65 37.02 11.48
CA ALA A 190 -14.51 36.69 12.90
C ALA A 190 -14.37 35.18 13.13
N ALA A 191 -15.18 34.36 12.47
CA ALA A 191 -15.12 32.90 12.56
C ALA A 191 -13.77 32.34 12.03
N THR A 192 -13.27 32.85 10.91
CA THR A 192 -11.94 32.46 10.40
C THR A 192 -10.80 32.95 11.31
N GLY A 193 -10.90 34.16 11.86
CA GLY A 193 -9.95 34.68 12.85
C GLY A 193 -9.90 33.82 14.12
N LEU A 194 -11.06 33.47 14.67
CA LEU A 194 -11.18 32.59 15.83
C LEU A 194 -10.67 31.19 15.53
N GLY A 195 -11.00 30.62 14.36
CA GLY A 195 -10.50 29.32 13.91
C GLY A 195 -8.98 29.28 13.77
N VAL A 196 -8.37 30.31 13.19
CA VAL A 196 -6.90 30.45 13.10
C VAL A 196 -6.27 30.66 14.47
N MET A 197 -6.90 31.41 15.37
CA MET A 197 -6.44 31.62 16.74
C MET A 197 -6.45 30.32 17.55
N VAL A 198 -7.55 29.55 17.49
CA VAL A 198 -7.68 28.24 18.13
C VAL A 198 -6.68 27.25 17.54
N ALA A 199 -6.56 27.17 16.21
CA ALA A 199 -5.58 26.30 15.55
C ALA A 199 -4.12 26.65 15.91
N ARG A 200 -3.79 27.94 16.06
CA ARG A 200 -2.47 28.37 16.53
C ARG A 200 -2.25 28.00 18.00
N ARG A 201 -3.21 28.28 18.87
CA ARG A 201 -3.12 27.98 20.32
C ARG A 201 -3.04 26.47 20.58
N THR A 202 -3.79 25.63 19.86
CA THR A 202 -3.64 24.17 19.94
C THR A 202 -2.35 23.67 19.31
N SER A 203 -1.81 24.32 18.26
CA SER A 203 -0.49 23.98 17.71
C SER A 203 0.67 24.32 18.66
N GLN A 204 0.50 25.33 19.52
CA GLN A 204 1.46 25.66 20.59
C GLN A 204 1.34 24.65 21.74
N LEU A 205 0.13 24.36 22.22
CA LEU A 205 -0.07 23.33 23.26
C LEU A 205 0.37 21.92 22.80
N ARG A 206 0.28 21.61 21.50
CA ARG A 206 0.84 20.39 20.89
C ARG A 206 2.39 20.35 20.83
N LYS A 207 3.11 21.40 21.25
CA LYS A 207 4.58 21.39 21.38
C LYS A 207 5.07 21.14 22.81
N GLU A 208 4.30 21.51 23.83
CA GLU A 208 4.69 21.33 25.23
C GLU A 208 4.45 19.89 25.76
N ILE A 209 3.46 19.16 25.22
CA ILE A 209 2.98 17.90 25.80
C ILE A 209 3.18 16.72 24.84
N THR A 210 4.00 15.74 25.25
CA THR A 210 4.34 14.55 24.43
C THR A 210 3.75 13.27 25.02
N ARG A 211 2.87 12.63 24.24
CA ARG A 211 2.47 11.19 24.28
C ARG A 211 2.05 10.58 25.64
N ARG A 212 0.72 10.44 25.82
CA ARG A 212 0.08 9.09 25.87
C ARG A 212 -1.45 9.05 25.80
N GLU A 213 -2.16 10.11 26.20
CA GLU A 213 -3.61 10.01 26.53
C GLU A 213 -4.60 10.58 25.50
N LEU A 214 -4.22 10.79 24.24
CA LEU A 214 -5.06 11.53 23.27
C LEU A 214 -5.80 10.69 22.20
N ASP A 215 -5.64 9.37 22.16
CA ASP A 215 -6.19 8.54 21.08
C ASP A 215 -7.74 8.53 21.03
N GLU A 216 -8.43 8.49 22.18
CA GLU A 216 -9.90 8.50 22.21
C GLU A 216 -10.49 9.87 21.84
N ALA A 217 -9.80 10.96 22.18
CA ALA A 217 -10.26 12.33 21.92
C ALA A 217 -10.02 12.74 20.46
N ASP A 218 -8.84 12.44 19.89
CA ASP A 218 -8.50 12.84 18.52
C ASP A 218 -9.30 12.05 17.48
N GLN A 219 -9.78 10.83 17.78
CA GLN A 219 -10.74 10.12 16.88
C GLN A 219 -12.01 10.95 16.64
N ARG A 220 -12.65 11.47 17.69
CA ARG A 220 -13.90 12.25 17.56
C ARG A 220 -13.66 13.62 16.92
N LEU A 221 -12.54 14.27 17.22
CA LEU A 221 -12.21 15.60 16.69
C LEU A 221 -11.65 15.57 15.24
N SER A 222 -10.91 14.52 14.86
CA SER A 222 -10.31 14.39 13.52
C SER A 222 -11.34 14.29 12.39
N ALA A 223 -12.57 13.86 12.68
CA ALA A 223 -13.67 13.90 11.72
C ALA A 223 -14.02 15.36 11.38
N VAL A 224 -14.33 16.17 12.40
CA VAL A 224 -14.68 17.58 12.25
C VAL A 224 -13.52 18.38 11.64
N GLY A 225 -12.29 18.16 12.11
CA GLY A 225 -11.08 18.81 11.59
C GLY A 225 -10.77 18.53 10.13
N ARG A 226 -11.16 17.35 9.58
CA ARG A 226 -11.00 17.02 8.16
C ARG A 226 -11.96 17.80 7.26
N TRP A 227 -13.17 18.08 7.73
CA TRP A 227 -14.17 18.83 6.96
C TRP A 227 -14.02 20.35 7.11
N LEU A 228 -13.46 20.86 8.21
CA LEU A 228 -13.25 22.31 8.44
C LEU A 228 -12.67 23.09 7.24
N PRO A 229 -11.55 22.68 6.59
CA PRO A 229 -11.02 23.42 5.44
C PRO A 229 -11.91 23.34 4.19
N LEU A 230 -12.67 22.25 4.02
CA LEU A 230 -13.63 22.09 2.93
C LEU A 230 -14.90 22.92 3.17
N ALA A 231 -15.39 22.97 4.41
CA ALA A 231 -16.50 23.81 4.83
C ALA A 231 -16.14 25.31 4.76
N ALA A 232 -14.90 25.68 5.13
CA ALA A 232 -14.39 27.04 4.95
C ALA A 232 -14.29 27.41 3.46
N ALA A 233 -13.72 26.53 2.62
CA ALA A 233 -13.68 26.75 1.17
C ALA A 233 -15.09 26.85 0.55
N GLY A 234 -16.01 25.98 0.98
CA GLY A 234 -17.43 26.05 0.60
C GLY A 234 -18.10 27.35 1.05
N GLY A 235 -17.86 27.81 2.28
CA GLY A 235 -18.37 29.08 2.80
C GLY A 235 -17.81 30.31 2.06
N TRP A 236 -16.54 30.27 1.64
CA TRP A 236 -15.97 31.29 0.76
C TRP A 236 -16.56 31.25 -0.66
N LEU A 237 -16.75 30.05 -1.24
CA LEU A 237 -17.39 29.89 -2.55
C LEU A 237 -18.87 30.32 -2.55
N VAL A 238 -19.62 30.01 -1.49
CA VAL A 238 -21.00 30.49 -1.30
C VAL A 238 -21.03 32.00 -1.08
N SER A 239 -20.11 32.56 -0.29
CA SER A 239 -19.98 34.02 -0.12
C SER A 239 -19.65 34.72 -1.44
N LEU A 240 -18.70 34.21 -2.23
CA LEU A 240 -18.38 34.71 -3.57
C LEU A 240 -19.54 34.52 -4.55
N GLY A 241 -20.27 33.40 -4.46
CA GLY A 241 -21.47 33.13 -5.25
C GLY A 241 -22.58 34.14 -4.96
N LEU A 242 -22.86 34.42 -3.69
CA LEU A 242 -23.85 35.42 -3.25
C LEU A 242 -23.42 36.86 -3.60
N LEU A 243 -22.15 37.21 -3.40
CA LEU A 243 -21.61 38.52 -3.77
C LEU A 243 -21.64 38.72 -5.30
N GLY A 244 -21.36 37.65 -6.06
CA GLY A 244 -21.50 37.59 -7.51
C GLY A 244 -22.96 37.69 -7.94
N TRP A 245 -23.89 37.03 -7.26
CA TRP A 245 -25.34 37.06 -7.54
C TRP A 245 -25.93 38.48 -7.47
N ILE A 246 -25.38 39.33 -6.59
CA ILE A 246 -25.74 40.75 -6.44
C ILE A 246 -25.28 41.61 -7.64
N VAL A 247 -24.27 41.16 -8.40
CA VAL A 247 -23.70 41.90 -9.55
C VAL A 247 -24.11 41.29 -10.89
N SER A 248 -24.02 39.95 -11.01
CA SER A 248 -24.34 39.15 -12.18
C SER A 248 -24.41 37.67 -11.79
N TRP A 249 -25.63 37.11 -11.74
CA TRP A 249 -25.86 35.69 -11.41
C TRP A 249 -25.19 34.74 -12.41
N TRP A 250 -25.08 35.12 -13.69
CA TRP A 250 -24.40 34.33 -14.71
C TRP A 250 -22.88 34.35 -14.57
N LEU A 251 -22.29 35.45 -14.07
CA LEU A 251 -20.86 35.49 -13.70
C LEU A 251 -20.58 34.58 -12.49
N ALA A 252 -21.48 34.57 -11.50
CA ALA A 252 -21.36 33.67 -10.34
C ALA A 252 -21.40 32.19 -10.75
N LEU A 253 -22.34 31.80 -11.63
CA LEU A 253 -22.41 30.44 -12.18
C LEU A 253 -21.16 30.07 -12.98
N LEU A 254 -20.63 30.99 -13.81
CA LEU A 254 -19.41 30.75 -14.56
C LEU A 254 -18.20 30.55 -13.64
N LEU A 255 -18.06 31.36 -12.59
CA LEU A 255 -17.01 31.19 -11.58
C LEU A 255 -17.16 29.87 -10.80
N MET A 256 -18.38 29.47 -10.43
CA MET A 256 -18.62 28.17 -9.79
C MET A 256 -18.29 26.99 -10.72
N LEU A 257 -18.61 27.09 -12.01
CA LEU A 257 -18.27 26.06 -13.01
C LEU A 257 -16.76 25.96 -13.21
N VAL A 258 -16.05 27.09 -13.35
CA VAL A 258 -14.58 27.12 -13.44
C VAL A 258 -13.93 26.57 -12.18
N ALA A 259 -14.41 26.92 -10.99
CA ALA A 259 -13.93 26.38 -9.72
C ALA A 259 -14.22 24.87 -9.57
N GLY A 260 -15.37 24.40 -10.05
CA GLY A 260 -15.72 22.97 -10.09
C GLY A 260 -14.78 22.18 -10.99
N VAL A 261 -14.56 22.65 -12.22
CA VAL A 261 -13.61 22.02 -13.17
C VAL A 261 -12.17 22.05 -12.63
N ALA A 262 -11.73 23.17 -12.05
CA ALA A 262 -10.38 23.31 -11.50
C ALA A 262 -10.15 22.45 -10.24
N SER A 263 -11.18 22.18 -9.44
CA SER A 263 -11.10 21.33 -8.25
C SER A 263 -11.35 19.84 -8.52
N ALA A 264 -11.95 19.48 -9.66
CA ALA A 264 -12.23 18.09 -10.01
C ALA A 264 -11.00 17.14 -9.93
N PRO A 265 -9.77 17.49 -10.36
CA PRO A 265 -8.60 16.63 -10.20
C PRO A 265 -8.23 16.37 -8.73
N LEU A 266 -8.33 17.38 -7.87
CA LEU A 266 -8.08 17.30 -6.43
C LEU A 266 -9.13 16.42 -5.73
N VAL A 267 -10.41 16.61 -6.07
CA VAL A 267 -11.52 15.81 -5.54
C VAL A 267 -11.37 14.36 -5.97
N TRP A 268 -11.14 14.11 -7.27
CA TRP A 268 -10.91 12.77 -7.80
C TRP A 268 -9.73 12.05 -7.14
N ARG A 269 -8.59 12.75 -6.96
CA ARG A 269 -7.42 12.21 -6.25
C ARG A 269 -7.70 11.90 -4.78
N THR A 270 -8.48 12.73 -4.11
CA THR A 270 -8.84 12.53 -2.70
C THR A 270 -9.80 11.36 -2.54
N VAL A 271 -10.81 11.26 -3.41
CA VAL A 271 -11.76 10.13 -3.43
C VAL A 271 -11.04 8.82 -3.80
N SER A 272 -10.18 8.82 -4.82
CA SER A 272 -9.43 7.62 -5.21
C SER A 272 -8.51 7.13 -4.09
N ARG A 273 -7.76 8.03 -3.44
CA ARG A 273 -6.94 7.70 -2.27
C ARG A 273 -7.76 7.12 -1.14
N ASN A 274 -8.83 7.81 -0.73
CA ASN A 274 -9.64 7.37 0.40
C ASN A 274 -10.27 5.99 0.13
N ARG A 275 -10.68 5.71 -1.12
CA ARG A 275 -11.15 4.39 -1.52
C ARG A 275 -10.04 3.33 -1.49
N ARG A 276 -8.83 3.63 -1.99
CA ARG A 276 -7.66 2.74 -1.91
C ARG A 276 -7.26 2.42 -0.47
N LEU A 277 -7.28 3.40 0.42
CA LEU A 277 -6.98 3.20 1.85
C LEU A 277 -8.07 2.39 2.56
N HIS A 278 -9.34 2.54 2.17
CA HIS A 278 -10.43 1.70 2.65
C HIS A 278 -10.38 0.26 2.07
N GLU A 279 -9.90 0.08 0.83
CA GLU A 279 -9.57 -1.23 0.26
C GLU A 279 -8.52 -1.97 1.13
N LEU A 280 -7.62 -1.26 1.83
CA LEU A 280 -6.63 -1.88 2.74
C LEU A 280 -7.28 -2.53 3.98
N THR A 281 -8.24 -1.85 4.60
CA THR A 281 -8.82 -2.29 5.88
C THR A 281 -9.97 -3.27 5.70
N VAL A 282 -10.77 -3.12 4.64
CA VAL A 282 -11.96 -3.96 4.39
C VAL A 282 -11.68 -5.15 3.48
N ASN A 283 -10.76 -5.02 2.50
CA ASN A 283 -10.51 -6.06 1.49
C ASN A 283 -9.04 -6.49 1.47
N ARG A 284 -8.64 -7.25 2.50
CA ARG A 284 -7.27 -7.77 2.65
C ARG A 284 -6.72 -8.44 1.39
N ALA A 285 -7.55 -9.18 0.64
CA ALA A 285 -7.15 -9.83 -0.61
C ALA A 285 -6.67 -8.84 -1.69
N GLN A 286 -7.26 -7.64 -1.76
CA GLN A 286 -6.88 -6.60 -2.73
C GLN A 286 -5.93 -5.54 -2.15
N ALA A 287 -5.71 -5.52 -0.83
CA ALA A 287 -4.90 -4.54 -0.14
C ALA A 287 -3.48 -4.35 -0.71
N PRO A 288 -2.71 -5.40 -1.08
CA PRO A 288 -1.37 -5.21 -1.67
C PRO A 288 -1.43 -4.45 -3.00
N HIS A 289 -2.41 -4.76 -3.85
CA HIS A 289 -2.64 -4.05 -5.11
C HIS A 289 -3.17 -2.62 -4.87
N ALA A 290 -3.97 -2.37 -3.83
CA ALA A 290 -4.43 -1.02 -3.47
C ALA A 290 -3.29 -0.12 -2.98
N ALA A 291 -2.46 -0.65 -2.08
CA ALA A 291 -1.25 0.01 -1.58
C ALA A 291 -0.28 0.35 -2.71
N TRP A 292 0.05 -0.61 -3.58
CA TRP A 292 0.97 -0.38 -4.69
C TRP A 292 0.43 0.65 -5.68
N ARG A 293 -0.87 0.60 -6.03
CA ARG A 293 -1.48 1.61 -6.91
C ARG A 293 -1.47 3.02 -6.30
N GLU A 294 -1.70 3.15 -4.99
CA GLU A 294 -1.56 4.44 -4.29
C GLU A 294 -0.11 4.93 -4.27
N LEU A 295 0.86 4.04 -4.06
CA LEU A 295 2.28 4.38 -4.11
C LEU A 295 2.71 4.89 -5.50
N LEU A 296 2.24 4.25 -6.58
CA LEU A 296 2.48 4.70 -7.95
C LEU A 296 1.79 6.04 -8.25
N ASP A 297 0.55 6.26 -7.79
CA ASP A 297 -0.13 7.55 -7.90
C ASP A 297 0.65 8.63 -7.10
N GLU A 298 1.12 8.34 -5.87
CA GLU A 298 1.98 9.24 -5.07
C GLU A 298 3.36 9.54 -5.70
N CYS A 299 3.88 8.64 -6.56
CA CYS A 299 5.09 8.92 -7.35
C CYS A 299 4.80 9.85 -8.54
N ALA A 300 3.71 9.59 -9.27
CA ALA A 300 3.27 10.44 -10.38
C ALA A 300 2.90 11.86 -9.93
N ASP A 301 2.31 12.01 -8.73
CA ASP A 301 2.05 13.31 -8.10
C ASP A 301 3.33 14.10 -7.81
N ARG A 302 4.45 13.42 -7.50
CA ARG A 302 5.78 14.03 -7.31
C ARG A 302 6.55 14.26 -8.62
N GLY A 303 5.89 14.08 -9.77
CA GLY A 303 6.49 14.23 -11.09
C GLY A 303 7.31 13.02 -11.56
N TYR A 304 7.21 11.87 -10.88
CA TYR A 304 7.95 10.64 -11.19
C TYR A 304 6.99 9.50 -11.56
N PRO A 305 6.31 9.56 -12.72
CA PRO A 305 5.50 8.45 -13.21
C PRO A 305 6.38 7.23 -13.51
N VAL A 306 5.97 6.06 -13.06
CA VAL A 306 6.64 4.77 -13.30
C VAL A 306 6.12 4.18 -14.62
N GLY A 307 7.01 3.64 -15.44
CA GLY A 307 6.67 3.02 -16.72
C GLY A 307 5.90 1.70 -16.54
N ARG A 308 4.90 1.46 -17.40
CA ARG A 308 4.07 0.22 -17.38
C ARG A 308 4.86 -1.08 -17.62
N ALA A 309 6.09 -0.97 -18.14
CA ALA A 309 6.99 -2.09 -18.40
C ALA A 309 8.02 -2.32 -17.27
N GLU A 310 8.00 -1.51 -16.20
CA GLU A 310 8.94 -1.66 -15.09
C GLU A 310 8.48 -2.75 -14.11
N THR A 311 9.40 -3.61 -13.66
CA THR A 311 9.09 -4.62 -12.64
C THR A 311 8.94 -3.97 -11.26
N VAL A 312 8.28 -4.66 -10.33
CA VAL A 312 8.13 -4.19 -8.93
C VAL A 312 9.49 -3.98 -8.27
N ARG A 313 10.44 -4.91 -8.43
CA ARG A 313 11.79 -4.79 -7.85
C ARG A 313 12.58 -3.62 -8.46
N GLU A 314 12.45 -3.40 -9.77
CA GLU A 314 13.09 -2.28 -10.47
C GLU A 314 12.53 -0.93 -9.99
N THR A 315 11.20 -0.84 -9.96
CA THR A 315 10.45 0.30 -9.43
C THR A 315 10.86 0.60 -7.99
N ALA A 316 10.86 -0.41 -7.11
CA ALA A 316 11.18 -0.24 -5.70
C ALA A 316 12.61 0.25 -5.47
N ARG A 317 13.60 -0.27 -6.23
CA ARG A 317 14.99 0.22 -6.14
C ARG A 317 15.06 1.70 -6.53
N LYS A 318 14.45 2.06 -7.66
CA LYS A 318 14.34 3.46 -8.10
C LYS A 318 13.66 4.36 -7.08
N LEU A 319 12.58 3.91 -6.43
CA LEU A 319 11.91 4.64 -5.35
C LEU A 319 12.82 4.86 -4.13
N ALA A 320 13.54 3.82 -3.70
CA ALA A 320 14.44 3.87 -2.54
C ALA A 320 15.58 4.89 -2.71
N ASP A 321 16.08 5.05 -3.93
CA ASP A 321 17.14 6.01 -4.24
C ASP A 321 16.55 7.39 -4.59
N ARG A 322 15.46 7.46 -5.36
CA ARG A 322 14.80 8.72 -5.78
C ARG A 322 14.19 9.51 -4.64
N PHE A 323 13.68 8.83 -3.61
CA PHE A 323 13.19 9.47 -2.38
C PHE A 323 14.20 9.38 -1.22
N ASN A 324 15.46 9.01 -1.52
CA ASN A 324 16.55 8.91 -0.55
C ASN A 324 16.13 8.22 0.76
N LEU A 325 15.43 7.08 0.65
CA LEU A 325 14.79 6.45 1.80
C LEU A 325 15.83 6.02 2.83
N ASP A 326 15.52 6.30 4.10
CA ASP A 326 16.27 5.86 5.27
C ASP A 326 16.19 4.32 5.44
N THR A 327 16.98 3.76 6.36
CA THR A 327 17.03 2.30 6.58
C THR A 327 15.64 1.72 6.92
N GLU A 328 14.82 2.49 7.64
CA GLU A 328 13.45 2.15 8.01
C GLU A 328 12.51 2.18 6.80
N GLY A 329 12.48 3.26 6.02
CA GLY A 329 11.71 3.37 4.77
C GLY A 329 12.12 2.32 3.73
N ARG A 330 13.41 1.96 3.66
CA ARG A 330 13.92 0.84 2.84
C ARG A 330 13.43 -0.52 3.34
N ALA A 331 13.31 -0.73 4.65
CA ALA A 331 12.73 -1.94 5.23
C ALA A 331 11.21 -2.02 4.98
N HIS A 332 10.48 -0.93 5.21
CA HIS A 332 9.05 -0.80 4.89
C HIS A 332 8.76 -1.08 3.42
N LEU A 333 9.53 -0.49 2.49
CA LEU A 333 9.39 -0.77 1.06
C LEU A 333 9.63 -2.25 0.72
N ARG A 334 10.60 -2.90 1.37
CA ARG A 334 10.86 -4.34 1.22
C ARG A 334 9.65 -5.18 1.67
N VAL A 335 9.00 -4.83 2.80
CA VAL A 335 7.78 -5.51 3.26
C VAL A 335 6.65 -5.35 2.22
N VAL A 336 6.34 -4.12 1.82
CA VAL A 336 5.27 -3.81 0.84
C VAL A 336 5.49 -4.56 -0.48
N VAL A 337 6.71 -4.55 -1.01
CA VAL A 337 7.10 -5.29 -2.22
C VAL A 337 6.97 -6.79 -2.04
N SER A 338 7.46 -7.34 -0.92
CA SER A 338 7.43 -8.79 -0.68
C SER A 338 6.00 -9.34 -0.57
N THR A 339 5.08 -8.57 0.01
CA THR A 339 3.67 -8.95 0.15
C THR A 339 2.91 -8.78 -1.17
N LEU A 340 3.21 -7.75 -1.96
CA LEU A 340 2.68 -7.61 -3.31
C LEU A 340 3.14 -8.76 -4.23
N GLU A 341 4.43 -9.06 -4.25
CA GLU A 341 4.93 -10.19 -5.04
C GLU A 341 4.33 -11.52 -4.57
N ARG A 342 4.11 -11.71 -3.26
CA ARG A 342 3.43 -12.90 -2.73
C ARG A 342 1.96 -12.99 -3.21
N SER A 343 1.25 -11.85 -3.29
CA SER A 343 -0.15 -11.79 -3.74
C SER A 343 -0.35 -12.14 -5.21
N TRP A 344 0.72 -12.21 -6.01
CA TRP A 344 0.67 -12.59 -7.43
C TRP A 344 0.96 -14.08 -7.68
N TYR A 345 1.53 -14.76 -6.69
CA TYR A 345 2.29 -16.00 -6.91
C TYR A 345 1.94 -17.14 -5.95
N GLY A 346 0.98 -16.95 -5.04
CA GLY A 346 0.43 -17.98 -4.16
C GLY A 346 -1.03 -17.69 -3.78
N PRO A 347 -1.62 -18.45 -2.82
CA PRO A 347 -2.94 -18.15 -2.28
C PRO A 347 -2.97 -16.75 -1.62
N GLN A 348 -4.18 -16.20 -1.42
CA GLN A 348 -4.37 -14.84 -0.92
C GLN A 348 -3.53 -14.58 0.35
N PRO A 349 -2.66 -13.55 0.36
CA PRO A 349 -1.79 -13.33 1.50
C PRO A 349 -2.61 -12.87 2.70
N GLU A 350 -2.29 -13.40 3.89
CA GLU A 350 -2.69 -12.72 5.11
C GLU A 350 -2.03 -11.34 5.13
N VAL A 351 -2.88 -10.31 5.13
CA VAL A 351 -2.48 -8.92 5.27
C VAL A 351 -2.53 -8.59 6.75
N ASP A 352 -1.36 -8.75 7.36
CA ASP A 352 -1.10 -8.46 8.77
C ASP A 352 -1.11 -6.95 9.04
N ALA A 353 -1.27 -6.59 10.32
CA ALA A 353 -1.06 -5.21 10.77
C ALA A 353 0.35 -4.68 10.41
N GLU A 354 1.36 -5.56 10.37
CA GLU A 354 2.72 -5.27 9.91
C GLU A 354 2.75 -4.68 8.49
N PHE A 355 1.95 -5.20 7.56
CA PHE A 355 1.89 -4.68 6.18
C PHE A 355 1.28 -3.27 6.14
N VAL A 356 0.23 -3.03 6.92
CA VAL A 356 -0.43 -1.70 6.99
C VAL A 356 0.53 -0.68 7.60
N ALA A 357 1.14 -1.01 8.74
CA ALA A 357 2.15 -0.16 9.38
C ALA A 357 3.36 0.10 8.47
N ALA A 358 3.84 -0.90 7.74
CA ALA A 358 4.91 -0.72 6.77
C ALA A 358 4.49 0.18 5.58
N PHE A 359 3.25 0.06 5.09
CA PHE A 359 2.77 0.93 4.03
C PHE A 359 2.61 2.39 4.49
N GLU A 360 2.16 2.62 5.73
CA GLU A 360 2.04 3.95 6.30
C GLU A 360 3.41 4.56 6.62
N GLY A 361 4.32 3.83 7.26
CA GLY A 361 5.70 4.27 7.51
C GLY A 361 6.50 4.54 6.23
N LEU A 362 6.30 3.76 5.16
CA LEU A 362 6.84 4.06 3.83
C LEU A 362 6.35 5.40 3.31
N ARG A 363 5.05 5.67 3.42
CA ARG A 363 4.46 6.94 2.97
C ARG A 363 4.96 8.10 3.81
N GLU A 364 5.10 7.94 5.12
CA GLU A 364 5.75 8.94 5.97
C GLU A 364 7.20 9.22 5.54
N ALA A 365 8.02 8.20 5.30
CA ALA A 365 9.39 8.39 4.83
C ALA A 365 9.46 9.16 3.48
N ILE A 366 8.56 8.84 2.54
CA ILE A 366 8.42 9.58 1.28
C ILE A 366 7.93 11.02 1.52
N HIS A 367 7.04 11.26 2.50
CA HIS A 367 6.54 12.60 2.85
C HIS A 367 7.61 13.45 3.54
N ARG A 368 8.47 12.85 4.38
CA ARG A 368 9.63 13.50 5.01
C ARG A 368 10.65 13.94 3.97
N ASN A 369 11.01 13.04 3.05
CA ASN A 369 12.13 13.23 2.14
C ASN A 369 11.75 13.95 0.82
N ALA A 370 10.48 13.84 0.40
CA ALA A 370 9.96 14.43 -0.83
C ALA A 370 8.57 15.05 -0.60
N PRO A 371 8.49 16.22 0.06
CA PRO A 371 7.24 16.95 0.23
C PRO A 371 6.65 17.38 -1.13
N LEU A 372 5.32 17.29 -1.27
CA LEU A 372 4.59 17.76 -2.45
C LEU A 372 4.60 19.29 -2.53
N ALA A 373 4.98 19.85 -3.68
CA ALA A 373 4.88 21.29 -3.91
C ALA A 373 3.40 21.72 -4.07
N LEU A 374 3.12 23.00 -3.79
CA LEU A 374 1.75 23.54 -3.77
C LEU A 374 1.01 23.32 -5.10
N LYS A 375 1.71 23.46 -6.23
CA LYS A 375 1.15 23.24 -7.59
C LYS A 375 0.67 21.80 -7.77
N ASP A 376 1.47 20.82 -7.36
CA ASP A 376 1.22 19.39 -7.58
C ASP A 376 0.19 18.86 -6.57
N ARG A 377 0.04 19.53 -5.42
CA ARG A 377 -1.07 19.33 -4.49
C ARG A 377 -2.42 19.78 -5.07
N ILE A 378 -2.45 20.80 -5.94
CA ILE A 378 -3.67 21.31 -6.58
C ILE A 378 -3.97 20.54 -7.88
N MET A 379 -2.95 20.26 -8.69
CA MET A 379 -3.03 19.50 -9.94
C MET A 379 -2.22 18.20 -9.85
N PRO A 380 -2.76 17.16 -9.18
CA PRO A 380 -2.06 15.89 -8.96
C PRO A 380 -1.70 15.19 -10.28
N GLY A 381 -0.41 14.93 -10.47
CA GLY A 381 0.14 14.32 -11.68
C GLY A 381 -0.47 12.95 -12.01
N SER A 382 -0.86 12.17 -11.00
CA SER A 382 -1.56 10.88 -11.16
C SER A 382 -2.93 10.96 -11.84
N VAL A 383 -3.56 12.14 -11.85
CA VAL A 383 -4.86 12.39 -12.49
C VAL A 383 -4.70 13.18 -13.79
N VAL A 384 -3.77 14.13 -13.84
CA VAL A 384 -3.63 15.07 -14.97
C VAL A 384 -2.78 14.51 -16.13
N LYS A 385 -1.92 13.51 -15.90
CA LYS A 385 -0.94 12.99 -16.89
C LYS A 385 -1.08 11.49 -17.18
N ARG A 386 -2.31 10.97 -17.22
CA ARG A 386 -2.62 9.53 -17.07
C ARG A 386 -2.84 8.77 -18.39
#